data_AF-A0A7J3QH14-F1
#
_entry.id   AF-A0A7J3QH14-F1
#
_cell.length_a   1.000
_cell.length_b   1.000
_cell.length_c   1.000
_cell.angle_alpha   90.00
_cell.angle_beta   90.00
_cell.angle_gamma   90.00
#
_symmetry.space_group_name_H-M   'P 1'
#
loop_
_entity.id
_entity.type
_entity.pdbx_description
1 polymer ?
#
loop_
_entity_poly.entity_id
_entity_poly.type
_entity_poly.pdbx_seq_one_letter_code
_entity_poly.pdbx_strand_id
1 'polypeptide(L)'
;MVGAAEKIFREFREHTVSEFFRKNAAMLGYTGKVRSLTTVIHEAVTNSIDAAEEAGILPRVKVIVDRVGEDPEHLRVIVEDNATGIPDEFIPHVFGKMLAGTKLHRFMQQRGQQGIGISGAVMFSQMTTGKPARVVTSMGKGEITEASVMIDVNRNEGKVLSSRKIRGRWRGTRVEMELKDVAYMRSRYGPFNYLRLTAVANPHVHITLVEPDGVLTVFENAVDDVPKPPEPILPHPHGILPDDLLSLAKNTSARTVASFLSNELERVSREKAAEVCRVAGVKEDKNPKELTWEEAERIIKAFREVKIQAPSSQGLRPIGIQNIESGLRQIYDPEFVHVIQRPPKVYRGGIPFQVEVGIAYGGGVGKRTEEGEAQSGIEVIRFANRVPLLYHQGDCALTQAVREVDWRRYG
;
A
#
# COMPACT_ATOMS: atom_id res chain seq x y z
N MET A 1 17.82 -50.00 -6.36
CA MET A 1 17.92 -49.06 -5.23
C MET A 1 17.59 -47.68 -5.77
N VAL A 2 16.39 -47.16 -5.49
CA VAL A 2 15.99 -45.79 -5.85
C VAL A 2 16.93 -44.85 -5.10
N GLY A 3 17.67 -44.00 -5.82
CA GLY A 3 18.76 -43.20 -5.27
C GLY A 3 18.24 -42.20 -4.23
N ALA A 4 19.08 -41.83 -3.26
CA ALA A 4 18.71 -40.84 -2.23
C ALA A 4 18.17 -39.52 -2.84
N ALA A 5 18.69 -39.13 -4.02
CA ALA A 5 18.19 -38.00 -4.79
C ALA A 5 16.73 -38.20 -5.28
N GLU A 6 16.35 -39.37 -5.81
CA GLU A 6 14.98 -39.65 -6.24
C GLU A 6 13.98 -39.69 -5.07
N LYS A 7 14.42 -40.06 -3.86
CA LYS A 7 13.60 -39.93 -2.65
C LYS A 7 13.39 -38.47 -2.25
N ILE A 8 14.44 -37.64 -2.30
CA ILE A 8 14.36 -36.20 -2.01
C ILE A 8 13.48 -35.48 -3.04
N PHE A 9 13.61 -35.80 -4.32
CA PHE A 9 12.76 -35.21 -5.38
C PHE A 9 11.30 -35.71 -5.33
N ARG A 10 11.03 -36.90 -4.79
CA ARG A 10 9.65 -37.36 -4.50
C ARG A 10 9.00 -36.64 -3.31
N GLU A 11 9.81 -36.11 -2.39
CA GLU A 11 9.36 -35.29 -1.27
C GLU A 11 9.21 -33.81 -1.63
N PHE A 12 9.61 -33.41 -2.85
CA PHE A 12 9.41 -32.07 -3.35
C PHE A 12 7.90 -31.81 -3.55
N ARG A 13 7.31 -31.07 -2.61
CA ARG A 13 5.92 -30.60 -2.70
C ARG A 13 5.92 -29.09 -2.89
N GLU A 14 5.22 -28.64 -3.92
CA GLU A 14 4.89 -27.22 -4.05
C GLU A 14 4.00 -26.80 -2.89
N HIS A 15 4.35 -25.71 -2.22
CA HIS A 15 3.54 -25.18 -1.12
C HIS A 15 2.24 -24.60 -1.68
N THR A 16 1.11 -25.04 -1.13
CA THR A 16 -0.17 -24.39 -1.40
C THR A 16 -0.21 -22.99 -0.81
N VAL A 17 -1.09 -22.14 -1.31
CA VAL A 17 -1.21 -20.77 -0.83
C VAL A 17 -1.64 -20.72 0.64
N SER A 18 -2.41 -21.69 1.14
CA SER A 18 -2.72 -21.78 2.58
C SER A 18 -1.54 -22.22 3.42
N GLU A 19 -0.68 -23.11 2.93
CA GLU A 19 0.54 -23.48 3.65
C GLU A 19 1.48 -22.28 3.73
N PHE A 20 1.61 -21.54 2.62
CA PHE A 20 2.34 -20.28 2.61
C PHE A 20 1.74 -19.29 3.60
N PHE A 21 0.42 -19.09 3.58
CA PHE A 21 -0.26 -18.16 4.49
C PHE A 21 -0.12 -18.56 5.95
N ARG A 22 -0.28 -19.86 6.29
CA ARG A 22 -0.09 -20.37 7.66
C ARG A 22 1.33 -20.20 8.17
N LYS A 23 2.32 -20.58 7.35
CA LYS A 23 3.74 -20.48 7.74
C LYS A 23 4.22 -19.04 7.80
N ASN A 24 3.64 -18.14 7.00
CA ASN A 24 4.07 -16.75 6.87
C ASN A 24 3.05 -15.72 7.40
N ALA A 25 2.03 -16.13 8.17
CA ALA A 25 0.99 -15.25 8.70
C ALA A 25 1.60 -14.03 9.42
N ALA A 26 2.71 -14.24 10.13
CA ALA A 26 3.48 -13.19 10.78
C ALA A 26 4.05 -12.14 9.81
N MET A 27 4.63 -12.58 8.70
CA MET A 27 5.15 -11.69 7.66
C MET A 27 4.02 -10.90 6.98
N LEU A 28 2.84 -11.51 6.87
CA LEU A 28 1.64 -10.92 6.27
C LEU A 28 0.87 -10.00 7.23
N GLY A 29 1.37 -9.80 8.46
CA GLY A 29 0.73 -8.92 9.44
C GLY A 29 -0.45 -9.53 10.20
N TYR A 30 -0.69 -10.83 10.07
CA TYR A 30 -1.70 -11.57 10.85
C TYR A 30 -1.06 -12.20 12.09
N THR A 31 -0.58 -11.36 13.01
CA THR A 31 0.05 -11.78 14.27
C THR A 31 -0.55 -11.07 15.46
N GLY A 32 -1.15 -11.83 16.38
CA GLY A 32 -1.80 -11.26 17.55
C GLY A 32 -3.17 -10.65 17.26
N LYS A 33 -4.03 -10.65 18.27
CA LYS A 33 -5.48 -10.43 18.12
C LYS A 33 -5.84 -9.03 17.59
N VAL A 34 -5.19 -7.99 18.10
CA VAL A 34 -5.44 -6.60 17.69
C VAL A 34 -4.86 -6.29 16.31
N ARG A 35 -3.66 -6.81 16.05
CA ARG A 35 -2.96 -6.53 14.80
C ARG A 35 -3.61 -7.23 13.62
N SER A 36 -4.02 -8.48 13.75
CA SER A 36 -4.78 -9.17 12.71
C SER A 36 -6.05 -8.40 12.33
N LEU A 37 -6.82 -7.90 13.33
CA LEU A 37 -8.00 -7.08 13.07
C LEU A 37 -7.67 -5.77 12.34
N THR A 38 -6.61 -5.09 12.79
CA THR A 38 -6.16 -3.83 12.19
C THR A 38 -5.68 -4.05 10.76
N THR A 39 -5.00 -5.16 10.47
CA THR A 39 -4.58 -5.55 9.12
C THR A 39 -5.78 -5.79 8.21
N VAL A 40 -6.82 -6.51 8.67
CA VAL A 40 -8.05 -6.69 7.88
C VAL A 40 -8.71 -5.35 7.52
N ILE A 41 -8.84 -4.46 8.50
CA ILE A 41 -9.42 -3.14 8.30
C ILE A 41 -8.54 -2.29 7.38
N HIS A 42 -7.21 -2.37 7.53
CA HIS A 42 -6.25 -1.70 6.65
C HIS A 42 -6.43 -2.10 5.18
N GLU A 43 -6.46 -3.41 4.89
CA GLU A 43 -6.61 -3.92 3.52
C GLU A 43 -7.95 -3.51 2.90
N ALA A 44 -9.04 -3.55 3.66
CA ALA A 44 -10.34 -3.16 3.15
C ALA A 44 -10.43 -1.64 2.91
N VAL A 45 -10.03 -0.82 3.89
CA VAL A 45 -10.13 0.64 3.81
C VAL A 45 -9.21 1.21 2.73
N THR A 46 -7.98 0.70 2.59
CA THR A 46 -7.06 1.20 1.55
C THR A 46 -7.57 0.90 0.15
N ASN A 47 -8.13 -0.29 -0.09
CA ASN A 47 -8.73 -0.62 -1.38
C ASN A 47 -9.96 0.23 -1.68
N SER A 48 -10.80 0.52 -0.70
CA SER A 48 -11.95 1.43 -0.86
C SER A 48 -11.53 2.86 -1.20
N ILE A 49 -10.49 3.39 -0.53
CA ILE A 49 -9.96 4.74 -0.84
C ILE A 49 -9.34 4.77 -2.24
N ASP A 50 -8.50 3.79 -2.59
CA ASP A 50 -7.89 3.69 -3.92
C ASP A 50 -8.96 3.65 -5.03
N ALA A 51 -10.01 2.83 -4.85
CA ALA A 51 -11.09 2.70 -5.83
C ALA A 51 -11.90 3.98 -6.02
N ALA A 52 -12.16 4.72 -4.93
CA ALA A 52 -12.86 6.00 -5.02
C ALA A 52 -11.99 7.09 -5.69
N GLU A 53 -10.71 7.14 -5.36
CA GLU A 53 -9.76 8.09 -5.95
C GLU A 53 -9.53 7.86 -7.44
N GLU A 54 -9.37 6.60 -7.86
CA GLU A 54 -9.25 6.23 -9.29
C GLU A 54 -10.49 6.64 -10.10
N ALA A 55 -11.65 6.67 -9.46
CA ALA A 55 -12.91 7.11 -10.06
C ALA A 55 -13.16 8.62 -9.99
N GLY A 56 -12.27 9.39 -9.34
CA GLY A 56 -12.49 10.82 -9.12
C GLY A 56 -13.66 11.13 -8.17
N ILE A 57 -14.03 10.18 -7.30
CA ILE A 57 -15.13 10.32 -6.33
C ILE A 57 -14.53 10.63 -4.95
N LEU A 58 -15.12 11.58 -4.21
CA LEU A 58 -14.74 11.81 -2.82
C LEU A 58 -14.97 10.55 -1.98
N PRO A 59 -13.92 9.94 -1.41
CA PRO A 59 -14.04 8.66 -0.72
C PRO A 59 -14.84 8.80 0.57
N ARG A 60 -15.95 8.05 0.66
CA ARG A 60 -16.72 7.87 1.90
C ARG A 60 -16.65 6.41 2.27
N VAL A 61 -15.99 6.11 3.39
CA VAL A 61 -15.77 4.75 3.86
C VAL A 61 -16.45 4.56 5.21
N LYS A 62 -17.32 3.57 5.31
CA LYS A 62 -17.97 3.17 6.56
C LYS A 62 -17.39 1.86 7.03
N VAL A 63 -16.85 1.83 8.23
CA VAL A 63 -16.29 0.66 8.90
C VAL A 63 -17.18 0.33 10.10
N ILE A 64 -17.69 -0.90 10.15
CA ILE A 64 -18.51 -1.40 11.26
C ILE A 64 -17.81 -2.64 11.83
N VAL A 65 -17.65 -2.68 13.14
CA VAL A 65 -17.12 -3.85 13.85
C VAL A 65 -18.16 -4.31 14.86
N ASP A 66 -18.83 -5.43 14.56
CA ASP A 66 -19.83 -6.03 15.44
C ASP A 66 -19.26 -7.23 16.21
N ARG A 67 -19.79 -7.50 17.41
CA ARG A 67 -19.56 -8.79 18.09
C ARG A 67 -20.51 -9.85 17.55
N VAL A 68 -20.01 -11.06 17.33
CA VAL A 68 -20.80 -12.19 16.84
C VAL A 68 -20.96 -13.23 17.94
N GLY A 69 -22.15 -13.28 18.53
CA GLY A 69 -22.43 -14.15 19.66
C GLY A 69 -21.81 -13.61 20.96
N GLU A 70 -21.51 -14.52 21.89
CA GLU A 70 -21.00 -14.18 23.23
C GLU A 70 -19.46 -14.15 23.31
N ASP A 71 -18.77 -14.70 22.31
CA ASP A 71 -17.31 -14.75 22.29
C ASP A 71 -16.73 -13.36 21.97
N PRO A 72 -15.97 -12.73 22.90
CA PRO A 72 -15.37 -11.42 22.68
C PRO A 72 -14.31 -11.40 21.57
N GLU A 73 -13.81 -12.56 21.16
CA GLU A 73 -12.81 -12.72 20.10
C GLU A 73 -13.41 -13.06 18.74
N HIS A 74 -14.74 -13.06 18.68
CA HIS A 74 -15.50 -13.33 17.49
C HIS A 74 -16.16 -12.05 16.98
N LEU A 75 -15.56 -11.47 15.94
CA LEU A 75 -15.96 -10.17 15.42
C LEU A 75 -16.36 -10.27 13.96
N ARG A 76 -17.34 -9.45 13.57
CA ARG A 76 -17.69 -9.22 12.18
C ARG A 76 -17.23 -7.83 11.78
N VAL A 77 -16.42 -7.77 10.73
CA VAL A 77 -15.95 -6.52 10.13
C VAL A 77 -16.71 -6.28 8.85
N ILE A 78 -17.30 -5.10 8.72
CA ILE A 78 -17.99 -4.64 7.52
C ILE A 78 -17.34 -3.35 7.07
N VAL A 79 -16.89 -3.32 5.82
CA VAL A 79 -16.37 -2.09 5.18
C VAL A 79 -17.23 -1.80 3.96
N GLU A 80 -17.79 -0.61 3.90
CA GLU A 80 -18.64 -0.12 2.82
C GLU A 80 -18.05 1.17 2.24
N ASP A 81 -18.00 1.25 0.91
CA ASP A 81 -17.55 2.43 0.17
C ASP A 81 -18.59 2.93 -0.84
N ASN A 82 -18.35 4.13 -1.36
CA ASN A 82 -19.15 4.79 -2.38
C ASN A 82 -18.48 4.84 -3.77
N ALA A 83 -17.51 3.94 -4.02
CA ALA A 83 -16.69 3.92 -5.24
C ALA A 83 -17.48 3.43 -6.48
N THR A 84 -16.80 2.87 -7.47
CA THR A 84 -17.43 2.41 -8.73
C THR A 84 -18.18 1.09 -8.62
N GLY A 85 -17.99 0.35 -7.54
CA GLY A 85 -18.35 -1.06 -7.49
C GLY A 85 -17.41 -1.93 -8.34
N ILE A 86 -17.65 -3.23 -8.32
CA ILE A 86 -16.85 -4.26 -8.99
C ILE A 86 -17.77 -5.03 -9.95
N PRO A 87 -17.38 -5.25 -11.23
CA PRO A 87 -18.17 -6.08 -12.12
C PRO A 87 -18.21 -7.54 -11.65
N ASP A 88 -19.34 -8.21 -11.84
CA ASP A 88 -19.62 -9.56 -11.31
C ASP A 88 -18.51 -10.59 -11.63
N GLU A 89 -17.94 -10.52 -12.84
CA GLU A 89 -16.89 -11.42 -13.34
C GLU A 89 -15.55 -11.28 -12.58
N PHE A 90 -15.27 -10.08 -12.05
CA PHE A 90 -14.03 -9.77 -11.36
C PHE A 90 -14.10 -10.00 -9.84
N ILE A 91 -15.29 -10.17 -9.26
CA ILE A 91 -15.47 -10.47 -7.83
C ILE A 91 -14.56 -11.63 -7.36
N PRO A 92 -14.60 -12.84 -7.96
CA PRO A 92 -13.73 -13.93 -7.51
C PRO A 92 -12.23 -13.63 -7.67
N HIS A 93 -11.87 -12.84 -8.67
CA HIS A 93 -10.48 -12.47 -8.93
C HIS A 93 -9.94 -11.48 -7.89
N VAL A 94 -10.75 -10.48 -7.51
CA VAL A 94 -10.37 -9.45 -6.55
C VAL A 94 -10.26 -10.01 -5.12
N PHE A 95 -11.17 -10.91 -4.74
CA PHE A 95 -11.28 -11.41 -3.36
C PHE A 95 -10.63 -12.78 -3.13
N GLY A 96 -10.26 -13.50 -4.19
CA GLY A 96 -9.75 -14.87 -4.05
C GLY A 96 -8.53 -15.24 -4.86
N LYS A 97 -7.92 -14.27 -5.56
CA LYS A 97 -6.61 -14.48 -6.18
C LYS A 97 -5.53 -13.77 -5.36
N MET A 98 -4.62 -14.53 -4.78
CA MET A 98 -3.46 -13.98 -4.06
C MET A 98 -2.29 -13.82 -5.03
N LEU A 99 -1.46 -12.80 -4.81
CA LEU A 99 -0.30 -12.45 -5.66
C LEU A 99 -0.67 -12.12 -7.11
N ALA A 100 -1.87 -11.58 -7.30
CA ALA A 100 -2.35 -11.15 -8.61
C ALA A 100 -2.77 -9.68 -8.56
N GLY A 101 -2.34 -8.92 -9.57
CA GLY A 101 -2.75 -7.53 -9.70
C GLY A 101 -1.94 -6.82 -10.77
N THR A 102 -2.59 -5.86 -11.44
CA THR A 102 -1.96 -4.92 -12.38
C THR A 102 -1.00 -3.93 -11.69
N LYS A 103 -1.03 -3.91 -10.36
CA LYS A 103 -0.30 -3.00 -9.46
C LYS A 103 1.22 -3.27 -9.37
N LEU A 104 1.69 -4.50 -9.68
CA LEU A 104 3.10 -4.89 -9.53
C LEU A 104 4.04 -4.39 -10.63
N HIS A 105 3.50 -3.95 -11.77
CA HIS A 105 4.30 -3.64 -12.97
C HIS A 105 4.34 -2.15 -13.32
N ARG A 106 3.75 -1.28 -12.47
CA ARG A 106 3.68 0.16 -12.73
C ARG A 106 4.51 0.90 -11.69
N PHE A 107 5.48 1.69 -12.15
CA PHE A 107 6.19 2.65 -11.30
C PHE A 107 5.26 3.83 -11.01
N MET A 108 4.37 3.66 -10.04
CA MET A 108 3.46 4.70 -9.55
C MET A 108 3.23 4.50 -8.05
N GLN A 109 3.05 5.59 -7.32
CA GLN A 109 2.76 5.50 -5.89
C GLN A 109 1.40 4.84 -5.64
N GLN A 110 1.38 3.78 -4.83
CA GLN A 110 0.17 3.06 -4.41
C GLN A 110 0.25 2.69 -2.92
N ARG A 111 -0.90 2.55 -2.26
CA ARG A 111 -1.00 2.21 -0.83
C ARG A 111 -0.64 0.75 -0.54
N GLY A 112 -1.03 -0.18 -1.42
CA GLY A 112 -0.72 -1.62 -1.32
C GLY A 112 0.27 -2.10 -2.38
N GLN A 113 1.31 -2.83 -1.97
CA GLN A 113 2.39 -3.29 -2.88
C GLN A 113 2.50 -4.82 -3.02
N GLN A 114 2.03 -5.61 -2.05
CA GLN A 114 2.38 -7.04 -1.97
C GLN A 114 1.50 -7.97 -2.81
N GLY A 115 0.46 -7.47 -3.47
CA GLY A 115 -0.47 -8.29 -4.27
C GLY A 115 -1.30 -9.30 -3.47
N ILE A 116 -1.26 -9.23 -2.13
CA ILE A 116 -2.00 -10.12 -1.22
C ILE A 116 -3.31 -9.47 -0.77
N GLY A 117 -3.27 -8.16 -0.47
CA GLY A 117 -4.43 -7.29 -0.43
C GLY A 117 -5.61 -7.80 0.42
N ILE A 118 -6.82 -7.52 -0.08
CA ILE A 118 -8.08 -7.99 0.49
C ILE A 118 -8.23 -9.51 0.45
N SER A 119 -7.62 -10.20 -0.53
CA SER A 119 -7.62 -11.67 -0.59
C SER A 119 -6.96 -12.30 0.65
N GLY A 120 -5.96 -11.64 1.23
CA GLY A 120 -5.37 -12.06 2.52
C GLY A 120 -6.36 -11.98 3.68
N ALA A 121 -7.20 -10.94 3.70
CA ALA A 121 -8.22 -10.78 4.74
C ALA A 121 -9.34 -11.82 4.59
N VAL A 122 -9.76 -12.12 3.37
CA VAL A 122 -10.71 -13.20 3.06
C VAL A 122 -10.13 -14.55 3.45
N MET A 123 -8.84 -14.80 3.16
CA MET A 123 -8.16 -16.02 3.56
C MET A 123 -8.11 -16.19 5.08
N PHE A 124 -7.78 -15.12 5.80
CA PHE A 124 -7.75 -15.11 7.26
C PHE A 124 -9.15 -15.37 7.86
N SER A 125 -10.20 -14.75 7.31
CA SER A 125 -11.59 -15.00 7.69
C SER A 125 -12.00 -16.46 7.48
N GLN A 126 -11.69 -17.02 6.30
CA GLN A 126 -11.97 -18.41 5.97
C GLN A 126 -11.20 -19.39 6.87
N MET A 127 -9.94 -19.11 7.20
CA MET A 127 -9.15 -19.99 8.06
C MET A 127 -9.60 -19.99 9.52
N THR A 128 -10.07 -18.85 10.03
CA THR A 128 -10.48 -18.70 11.43
C THR A 128 -11.92 -19.15 11.67
N THR A 129 -12.83 -18.87 10.73
CA THR A 129 -14.28 -19.17 10.90
C THR A 129 -14.81 -20.26 9.99
N GLY A 130 -14.12 -20.57 8.89
CA GLY A 130 -14.63 -21.47 7.85
C GLY A 130 -15.73 -20.87 6.97
N LYS A 131 -16.13 -19.61 7.20
CA LYS A 131 -17.22 -18.95 6.49
C LYS A 131 -16.74 -18.17 5.26
N PRO A 132 -17.59 -18.02 4.23
CA PRO A 132 -17.31 -17.15 3.09
C PRO A 132 -17.34 -15.67 3.49
N ALA A 133 -16.56 -14.85 2.77
CA ALA A 133 -16.72 -13.40 2.80
C ALA A 133 -17.94 -13.02 1.96
N ARG A 134 -18.79 -12.14 2.48
CA ARG A 134 -19.98 -11.67 1.78
C ARG A 134 -19.67 -10.32 1.14
N VAL A 135 -19.81 -10.26 -0.17
CA VAL A 135 -19.53 -9.08 -1.00
C VAL A 135 -20.84 -8.60 -1.59
N VAL A 136 -21.19 -7.34 -1.33
CA VAL A 136 -22.31 -6.64 -1.97
C VAL A 136 -21.73 -5.51 -2.80
N THR A 137 -21.96 -5.50 -4.09
CA THR A 137 -21.39 -4.49 -4.98
C THR A 137 -22.41 -3.99 -6.00
N SER A 138 -22.31 -2.73 -6.37
CA SER A 138 -23.14 -2.16 -7.42
C SER A 138 -22.42 -1.07 -8.18
N MET A 139 -22.57 -1.11 -9.50
CA MET A 139 -22.06 -0.09 -10.42
C MET A 139 -23.06 1.08 -10.63
N GLY A 140 -24.12 1.18 -9.81
CA GLY A 140 -25.11 2.24 -9.90
C GLY A 140 -26.09 2.11 -11.08
N LYS A 141 -26.11 0.96 -11.76
CA LYS A 141 -26.99 0.67 -12.90
C LYS A 141 -28.34 0.05 -12.50
N GLY A 142 -28.78 0.26 -11.25
CA GLY A 142 -30.05 -0.28 -10.74
C GLY A 142 -30.00 -1.76 -10.31
N GLU A 143 -28.84 -2.40 -10.43
CA GLU A 143 -28.58 -3.78 -10.00
C GLU A 143 -27.51 -3.82 -8.91
N ILE A 144 -27.78 -4.58 -7.86
CA ILE A 144 -26.86 -4.86 -6.76
C ILE A 144 -26.58 -6.36 -6.78
N THR A 145 -25.31 -6.72 -6.91
CA THR A 145 -24.85 -8.11 -6.87
C THR A 145 -24.41 -8.41 -5.45
N GLU A 146 -24.95 -9.48 -4.89
CA GLU A 146 -24.53 -10.01 -3.61
C GLU A 146 -23.97 -11.41 -3.81
N ALA A 147 -22.70 -11.58 -3.47
CA ALA A 147 -21.95 -12.81 -3.68
C ALA A 147 -21.29 -13.27 -2.37
N SER A 148 -21.28 -14.59 -2.14
CA SER A 148 -20.48 -15.22 -1.08
C SER A 148 -19.23 -15.83 -1.70
N VAL A 149 -18.05 -15.36 -1.31
CA VAL A 149 -16.77 -15.73 -1.91
C VAL A 149 -15.92 -16.49 -0.90
N MET A 150 -15.32 -17.60 -1.35
CA MET A 150 -14.26 -18.33 -0.66
C MET A 150 -13.05 -18.46 -1.55
N ILE A 151 -11.90 -18.78 -0.97
CA ILE A 151 -10.66 -19.04 -1.70
C ILE A 151 -10.47 -20.56 -1.80
N ASP A 152 -10.35 -21.06 -3.03
CA ASP A 152 -9.79 -22.38 -3.27
C ASP A 152 -8.29 -22.33 -3.06
N VAL A 153 -7.87 -22.81 -1.90
CA VAL A 153 -6.49 -22.85 -1.43
C VAL A 153 -5.53 -23.59 -2.37
N ASN A 154 -6.03 -24.64 -3.03
CA ASN A 154 -5.18 -25.50 -3.86
C ASN A 154 -4.93 -24.85 -5.21
N ARG A 155 -5.92 -24.12 -5.73
CA ARG A 155 -5.86 -23.48 -7.05
C ARG A 155 -5.51 -22.00 -7.01
N ASN A 156 -5.51 -21.37 -5.83
CA ASN A 156 -5.36 -19.93 -5.66
C ASN A 156 -6.39 -19.12 -6.48
N GLU A 157 -7.63 -19.57 -6.46
CA GLU A 157 -8.73 -18.99 -7.22
C GLU A 157 -9.93 -18.72 -6.30
N GLY A 158 -10.60 -17.59 -6.51
CA GLY A 158 -11.85 -17.28 -5.81
C GLY A 158 -13.00 -18.13 -6.32
N LYS A 159 -13.72 -18.78 -5.41
CA LYS A 159 -14.93 -19.55 -5.68
C LYS A 159 -16.14 -18.82 -5.13
N VAL A 160 -17.06 -18.46 -6.02
CA VAL A 160 -18.37 -17.91 -5.63
C VAL A 160 -19.29 -19.07 -5.27
N LEU A 161 -19.74 -19.12 -4.02
CA LEU A 161 -20.66 -20.15 -3.53
C LEU A 161 -22.12 -19.84 -3.88
N SER A 162 -22.48 -18.56 -3.78
CA SER A 162 -23.82 -18.07 -4.07
C SER A 162 -23.69 -16.66 -4.64
N SER A 163 -24.55 -16.34 -5.60
CA SER A 163 -24.68 -15.01 -6.17
C SER A 163 -26.15 -14.72 -6.40
N ARG A 164 -26.61 -13.55 -5.96
CA ARG A 164 -27.98 -13.07 -6.21
C ARG A 164 -27.95 -11.62 -6.65
N LYS A 165 -28.85 -11.26 -7.55
CA LYS A 165 -29.04 -9.89 -8.01
C LYS A 165 -30.29 -9.30 -7.41
N ILE A 166 -30.16 -8.11 -6.84
CA ILE A 166 -31.23 -7.35 -6.22
C ILE A 166 -31.38 -6.04 -6.99
N ARG A 167 -32.62 -5.61 -7.25
CA ARG A 167 -32.87 -4.29 -7.83
C ARG A 167 -32.71 -3.23 -6.75
N GLY A 168 -31.89 -2.22 -7.00
CA GLY A 168 -31.65 -1.15 -6.04
C GLY A 168 -30.80 -0.02 -6.61
N ARG A 169 -30.95 1.18 -6.04
CA ARG A 169 -30.17 2.37 -6.39
C ARG A 169 -29.11 2.61 -5.31
N TRP A 170 -28.07 1.82 -5.34
CA TRP A 170 -26.87 2.00 -4.52
C TRP A 170 -25.64 1.86 -5.43
N ARG A 171 -24.51 2.44 -5.03
CA ARG A 171 -23.27 2.37 -5.79
C ARG A 171 -22.10 2.26 -4.81
N GLY A 172 -21.22 1.31 -5.04
CA GLY A 172 -20.07 1.05 -4.20
C GLY A 172 -19.83 -0.43 -3.96
N THR A 173 -18.97 -0.73 -2.99
CA THR A 173 -18.68 -2.10 -2.54
C THR A 173 -18.79 -2.18 -1.03
N ARG A 174 -19.44 -3.24 -0.56
CA ARG A 174 -19.56 -3.60 0.85
C ARG A 174 -19.02 -5.01 1.04
N VAL A 175 -18.05 -5.16 1.92
CA VAL A 175 -17.38 -6.42 2.22
C VAL A 175 -17.63 -6.75 3.69
N GLU A 176 -18.22 -7.89 3.95
CA GLU A 176 -18.51 -8.43 5.28
C GLU A 176 -17.67 -9.70 5.51
N MET A 177 -16.87 -9.69 6.57
CA MET A 177 -15.97 -10.77 6.96
C MET A 177 -16.16 -11.10 8.44
N GLU A 178 -16.32 -12.39 8.73
CA GLU A 178 -16.41 -12.91 10.11
C GLU A 178 -15.03 -13.45 10.51
N LEU A 179 -14.55 -13.07 11.69
CA LEU A 179 -13.19 -13.32 12.15
C LEU A 179 -13.21 -13.88 13.57
N LYS A 180 -12.43 -14.93 13.82
CA LYS A 180 -12.10 -15.40 15.18
C LYS A 180 -10.65 -15.07 15.52
N ASP A 181 -10.31 -15.19 16.79
CA ASP A 181 -8.98 -14.88 17.35
C ASP A 181 -8.55 -13.42 17.10
N VAL A 182 -9.52 -12.50 17.12
CA VAL A 182 -9.31 -11.06 16.93
C VAL A 182 -9.89 -10.26 18.08
N ALA A 183 -9.27 -9.13 18.42
CA ALA A 183 -9.72 -8.31 19.53
C ALA A 183 -9.78 -6.85 19.13
N TYR A 184 -10.90 -6.19 19.44
CA TYR A 184 -11.03 -4.76 19.29
C TYR A 184 -10.56 -4.06 20.57
N MET A 185 -9.52 -3.24 20.48
CA MET A 185 -9.05 -2.40 21.58
C MET A 185 -8.72 -1.01 21.07
N ARG A 186 -9.11 0.02 21.82
CA ARG A 186 -8.71 1.42 21.59
C ARG A 186 -7.28 1.66 22.09
N SER A 187 -6.32 0.98 21.49
CA SER A 187 -4.90 1.14 21.80
C SER A 187 -4.17 1.88 20.68
N ARG A 188 -2.91 2.25 20.92
CA ARG A 188 -2.01 2.85 19.92
C ARG A 188 -1.90 2.01 18.63
N TYR A 189 -2.02 0.69 18.76
CA TYR A 189 -1.95 -0.24 17.63
C TYR A 189 -3.33 -0.66 17.12
N GLY A 190 -4.41 -0.23 17.77
CA GLY A 190 -5.75 -0.68 17.46
C GLY A 190 -6.38 -0.04 16.21
N PRO A 191 -7.52 -0.59 15.77
CA PRO A 191 -8.25 -0.09 14.60
C PRO A 191 -8.65 1.38 14.67
N PHE A 192 -9.07 1.86 15.85
CA PHE A 192 -9.44 3.27 16.05
C PHE A 192 -8.29 4.21 15.69
N ASN A 193 -7.09 3.96 16.25
CA ASN A 193 -5.93 4.81 16.00
C ASN A 193 -5.46 4.70 14.54
N TYR A 194 -5.55 3.51 13.94
CA TYR A 194 -5.29 3.32 12.51
C TYR A 194 -6.19 4.22 11.64
N LEU A 195 -7.50 4.21 11.86
CA LEU A 195 -8.45 5.02 11.09
C LEU A 195 -8.26 6.52 11.35
N ARG A 196 -8.02 6.91 12.62
CA ARG A 196 -7.69 8.29 12.98
C ARG A 196 -6.48 8.82 12.21
N LEU A 197 -5.37 8.07 12.19
CA LEU A 197 -4.17 8.46 11.43
C LEU A 197 -4.38 8.40 9.91
N THR A 198 -5.26 7.49 9.44
CA THR A 198 -5.61 7.40 8.03
C THR A 198 -6.36 8.65 7.56
N ALA A 199 -7.32 9.15 8.33
CA ALA A 199 -8.02 10.39 8.03
C ALA A 199 -7.06 11.60 7.94
N VAL A 200 -6.03 11.61 8.78
CA VAL A 200 -5.01 12.66 8.82
C VAL A 200 -4.10 12.63 7.60
N ALA A 201 -3.67 11.43 7.18
CA ALA A 201 -2.87 11.27 5.97
C ALA A 201 -3.66 11.47 4.67
N ASN A 202 -4.99 11.41 4.75
CA ASN A 202 -5.90 11.47 3.61
C ASN A 202 -7.05 12.46 3.91
N PRO A 203 -6.77 13.77 3.87
CA PRO A 203 -7.69 14.80 4.34
C PRO A 203 -9.00 14.89 3.53
N HIS A 204 -9.04 14.32 2.33
CA HIS A 204 -10.20 14.27 1.46
C HIS A 204 -11.12 13.07 1.72
N VAL A 205 -10.76 12.19 2.67
CA VAL A 205 -11.50 10.97 2.97
C VAL A 205 -12.40 11.19 4.17
N HIS A 206 -13.69 10.86 4.02
CA HIS A 206 -14.63 10.79 5.13
C HIS A 206 -14.72 9.34 5.63
N ILE A 207 -14.46 9.10 6.92
CA ILE A 207 -14.50 7.77 7.53
C ILE A 207 -15.53 7.75 8.66
N THR A 208 -16.51 6.86 8.58
CA THR A 208 -17.41 6.54 9.70
C THR A 208 -17.00 5.23 10.33
N LEU A 209 -16.70 5.21 11.63
CA LEU A 209 -16.43 4.00 12.40
C LEU A 209 -17.60 3.73 13.36
N VAL A 210 -18.16 2.53 13.30
CA VAL A 210 -19.08 1.99 14.30
C VAL A 210 -18.35 0.89 15.06
N GLU A 211 -18.20 1.10 16.37
CA GLU A 211 -17.44 0.22 17.26
C GLU A 211 -18.29 -0.91 17.83
N PRO A 212 -17.67 -1.96 18.43
CA PRO A 212 -18.41 -3.10 18.98
C PRO A 212 -19.32 -2.77 20.15
N ASP A 213 -19.13 -1.61 20.79
CA ASP A 213 -19.98 -1.05 21.85
C ASP A 213 -21.11 -0.17 21.29
N GLY A 214 -21.17 0.03 19.97
CA GLY A 214 -22.14 0.87 19.29
C GLY A 214 -21.74 2.35 19.21
N VAL A 215 -20.56 2.74 19.71
CA VAL A 215 -20.08 4.11 19.58
C VAL A 215 -19.82 4.42 18.11
N LEU A 216 -20.44 5.50 17.64
CA LEU A 216 -20.25 6.02 16.29
C LEU A 216 -19.24 7.18 16.34
N THR A 217 -18.13 7.00 15.65
CA THR A 217 -17.11 8.05 15.46
C THR A 217 -17.07 8.44 13.99
N VAL A 218 -17.15 9.75 13.71
CA VAL A 218 -17.02 10.28 12.35
C VAL A 218 -15.73 11.08 12.24
N PHE A 219 -14.92 10.71 11.25
CA PHE A 219 -13.78 11.49 10.80
C PHE A 219 -14.19 12.22 9.52
N GLU A 220 -14.51 13.50 9.65
CA GLU A 220 -14.90 14.35 8.53
C GLU A 220 -13.70 14.63 7.61
N ASN A 221 -13.98 14.79 6.31
CA ASN A 221 -12.97 15.26 5.37
C ASN A 221 -12.71 16.76 5.58
N ALA A 222 -11.44 17.15 5.59
CA ALA A 222 -11.01 18.54 5.68
C ALA A 222 -10.99 19.25 4.32
N VAL A 223 -10.93 18.48 3.22
CA VAL A 223 -10.82 18.99 1.85
C VAL A 223 -11.84 18.27 0.96
N ASP A 224 -12.50 19.00 0.06
CA ASP A 224 -13.49 18.47 -0.89
C ASP A 224 -12.93 18.24 -2.31
N ASP A 225 -11.60 18.15 -2.45
CA ASP A 225 -10.90 17.89 -3.70
C ASP A 225 -10.28 16.49 -3.71
N VAL A 226 -10.48 15.75 -4.80
CA VAL A 226 -9.89 14.42 -4.97
C VAL A 226 -8.47 14.60 -5.53
N PRO A 227 -7.42 14.16 -4.82
CA PRO A 227 -6.06 14.33 -5.29
C PRO A 227 -5.86 13.57 -6.60
N LYS A 228 -5.27 14.24 -7.60
CA LYS A 228 -5.00 13.65 -8.92
C LYS A 228 -4.32 12.29 -8.81
N PRO A 229 -4.75 11.28 -9.59
CA PRO A 229 -4.14 9.96 -9.59
C PRO A 229 -2.67 10.07 -10.06
N PRO A 230 -1.76 9.25 -9.52
CA PRO A 230 -0.38 9.28 -9.96
C PRO A 230 -0.28 8.65 -11.35
N GLU A 231 0.56 9.22 -12.19
CA GLU A 231 0.79 8.67 -13.53
C GLU A 231 1.91 7.63 -13.48
N PRO A 232 1.81 6.52 -14.23
CA PRO A 232 2.94 5.61 -14.41
C PRO A 232 4.12 6.35 -15.04
N ILE A 233 5.26 6.30 -14.37
CA ILE A 233 6.50 6.91 -14.86
C ILE A 233 7.49 5.83 -15.31
N LEU A 234 8.50 6.25 -16.04
CA LEU A 234 9.64 5.40 -16.38
C LEU A 234 10.63 5.36 -15.20
N PRO A 235 11.45 4.30 -15.09
CA PRO A 235 12.47 4.24 -14.06
C PRO A 235 13.58 5.28 -14.32
N HIS A 236 14.09 5.87 -13.23
CA HIS A 236 15.11 6.90 -13.31
C HIS A 236 16.54 6.30 -13.37
N PRO A 237 17.45 6.79 -14.25
CA PRO A 237 18.78 6.20 -14.48
C PRO A 237 19.66 6.05 -13.24
N HIS A 238 19.67 7.03 -12.32
CA HIS A 238 20.50 6.98 -11.11
C HIS A 238 20.20 5.84 -10.13
N GLY A 239 19.08 5.11 -10.29
CA GLY A 239 18.70 4.01 -9.39
C GLY A 239 18.74 2.62 -10.03
N ILE A 240 18.98 2.53 -11.34
CA ILE A 240 18.88 1.29 -12.11
C ILE A 240 20.15 0.44 -11.94
N LEU A 241 20.00 -0.88 -11.88
CA LEU A 241 21.10 -1.84 -11.90
C LEU A 241 21.36 -2.34 -13.34
N PRO A 242 22.55 -2.92 -13.60
CA PRO A 242 22.85 -3.51 -14.90
C PRO A 242 21.81 -4.55 -15.36
N ASP A 243 21.31 -5.38 -14.44
CA ASP A 243 20.28 -6.38 -14.73
C ASP A 243 18.94 -5.76 -15.14
N ASP A 244 18.50 -4.72 -14.44
CA ASP A 244 17.29 -3.96 -14.77
C ASP A 244 17.40 -3.38 -16.19
N LEU A 245 18.57 -2.80 -16.52
CA LEU A 245 18.83 -2.21 -17.83
C LEU A 245 18.80 -3.27 -18.95
N LEU A 246 19.40 -4.44 -18.72
CA LEU A 246 19.37 -5.55 -19.68
C LEU A 246 17.96 -6.13 -19.86
N SER A 247 17.20 -6.21 -18.78
CA SER A 247 15.80 -6.66 -18.83
C SER A 247 14.92 -5.69 -19.62
N LEU A 248 15.10 -4.38 -19.42
CA LEU A 248 14.45 -3.35 -20.24
C LEU A 248 14.88 -3.44 -21.71
N ALA A 249 16.18 -3.65 -21.97
CA ALA A 249 16.73 -3.73 -23.31
C ALA A 249 16.21 -4.95 -24.11
N LYS A 250 15.86 -6.06 -23.45
CA LYS A 250 15.23 -7.21 -24.10
C LYS A 250 13.78 -6.95 -24.52
N ASN A 251 13.05 -6.18 -23.71
CA ASN A 251 11.62 -5.92 -23.90
C ASN A 251 11.32 -4.65 -24.71
N THR A 252 12.32 -3.81 -25.00
CA THR A 252 12.13 -2.58 -25.76
C THR A 252 11.82 -2.82 -27.25
N SER A 253 11.12 -1.86 -27.84
CA SER A 253 10.90 -1.74 -29.29
C SER A 253 11.97 -0.89 -29.99
N ALA A 254 12.86 -0.23 -29.24
CA ALA A 254 13.91 0.61 -29.78
C ALA A 254 14.95 -0.21 -30.55
N ARG A 255 15.41 0.36 -31.68
CA ARG A 255 16.42 -0.26 -32.56
C ARG A 255 17.86 0.12 -32.23
N THR A 256 18.05 1.21 -31.48
CA THR A 256 19.37 1.77 -31.16
C THR A 256 19.48 2.02 -29.66
N VAL A 257 20.68 1.87 -29.08
CA VAL A 257 20.94 2.13 -27.66
C VAL A 257 20.56 3.57 -27.28
N ALA A 258 20.87 4.56 -28.12
CA ALA A 258 20.49 5.95 -27.85
C ALA A 258 18.96 6.15 -27.74
N SER A 259 18.19 5.49 -28.61
CA SER A 259 16.72 5.54 -28.59
C SER A 259 16.15 4.76 -27.41
N PHE A 260 16.76 3.63 -27.07
CA PHE A 260 16.41 2.84 -25.88
C PHE A 260 16.55 3.66 -24.61
N LEU A 261 17.71 4.28 -24.39
CA LEU A 261 17.96 5.10 -23.21
C LEU A 261 17.04 6.31 -23.13
N SER A 262 16.61 6.90 -24.25
CA SER A 262 15.68 8.03 -24.23
C SER A 262 14.21 7.64 -24.03
N ASN A 263 13.80 6.45 -24.46
CA ASN A 263 12.41 6.03 -24.45
C ASN A 263 12.03 5.23 -23.21
N GLU A 264 12.97 4.48 -22.63
CA GLU A 264 12.71 3.58 -21.49
C GLU A 264 13.12 4.17 -20.14
N LEU A 265 13.83 5.31 -20.13
CA LEU A 265 14.33 5.97 -18.92
C LEU A 265 13.76 7.37 -18.75
N GLU A 266 13.48 7.72 -17.50
CA GLU A 266 12.97 9.06 -17.18
C GLU A 266 14.08 10.13 -17.29
N ARG A 267 13.73 11.33 -17.76
CA ARG A 267 14.62 12.51 -17.81
C ARG A 267 15.89 12.33 -18.66
N VAL A 268 15.90 11.37 -19.58
CA VAL A 268 16.99 11.17 -20.54
C VAL A 268 16.57 11.69 -21.91
N SER A 269 17.10 12.85 -22.31
CA SER A 269 16.94 13.33 -23.69
C SER A 269 17.86 12.55 -24.64
N ARG A 270 17.60 12.60 -25.95
CA ARG A 270 18.50 11.99 -26.96
C ARG A 270 19.93 12.53 -26.87
N GLU A 271 20.09 13.82 -26.59
CA GLU A 271 21.41 14.44 -26.40
C GLU A 271 22.12 13.84 -25.19
N LYS A 272 21.39 13.62 -24.09
CA LYS A 272 21.94 13.02 -22.87
C LYS A 272 22.25 11.54 -23.05
N ALA A 273 21.41 10.81 -23.77
CA ALA A 273 21.67 9.43 -24.15
C ALA A 273 22.96 9.31 -24.97
N ALA A 274 23.17 10.19 -25.96
CA ALA A 274 24.40 10.22 -26.76
C ALA A 274 25.63 10.60 -25.92
N GLU A 275 25.50 11.55 -24.99
CA GLU A 275 26.57 11.86 -24.01
C GLU A 275 26.94 10.64 -23.16
N VAL A 276 25.95 9.93 -22.62
CA VAL A 276 26.15 8.72 -21.81
C VAL A 276 26.81 7.60 -22.63
N CYS A 277 26.35 7.37 -23.87
CA CYS A 277 26.97 6.39 -24.77
C CYS A 277 28.45 6.71 -25.04
N ARG A 278 28.78 7.99 -25.28
CA ARG A 278 30.16 8.45 -25.49
C ARG A 278 31.04 8.22 -24.26
N VAL A 279 30.55 8.54 -23.07
CA VAL A 279 31.29 8.33 -21.81
C VAL A 279 31.44 6.83 -21.51
N ALA A 280 30.42 6.02 -21.79
CA ALA A 280 30.44 4.58 -21.57
C ALA A 280 31.25 3.78 -22.62
N GLY A 281 31.64 4.42 -23.73
CA GLY A 281 32.30 3.76 -24.86
C GLY A 281 31.40 2.75 -25.57
N VAL A 282 30.09 2.99 -25.60
CA VAL A 282 29.10 2.13 -26.27
C VAL A 282 28.62 2.80 -27.54
N LYS A 283 28.57 2.03 -28.63
CA LYS A 283 28.08 2.51 -29.92
C LYS A 283 26.59 2.88 -29.84
N GLU A 284 26.24 4.10 -30.24
CA GLU A 284 24.88 4.65 -30.16
C GLU A 284 23.87 3.88 -31.02
N ASP A 285 24.33 3.38 -32.17
CA ASP A 285 23.59 2.63 -33.18
C ASP A 285 23.50 1.13 -32.91
N LYS A 286 24.16 0.65 -31.84
CA LYS A 286 24.11 -0.77 -31.44
C LYS A 286 22.66 -1.17 -31.12
N ASN A 287 22.33 -2.42 -31.40
CA ASN A 287 21.06 -3.01 -31.01
C ASN A 287 20.99 -3.16 -29.47
N PRO A 288 19.99 -2.59 -28.78
CA PRO A 288 19.83 -2.72 -27.33
C PRO A 288 19.81 -4.18 -26.85
N LYS A 289 19.22 -5.09 -27.65
CA LYS A 289 19.07 -6.51 -27.28
C LYS A 289 20.40 -7.27 -27.21
N GLU A 290 21.46 -6.71 -27.78
CA GLU A 290 22.82 -7.27 -27.82
C GLU A 290 23.74 -6.61 -26.78
N LEU A 291 23.20 -5.81 -25.86
CA LEU A 291 23.96 -5.24 -24.76
C LEU A 291 24.53 -6.35 -23.87
N THR A 292 25.82 -6.27 -23.60
CA THR A 292 26.48 -7.17 -22.65
C THR A 292 26.40 -6.64 -21.23
N TRP A 293 26.65 -7.50 -20.24
CA TRP A 293 26.70 -7.09 -18.84
C TRP A 293 27.73 -5.98 -18.59
N GLU A 294 28.92 -6.12 -19.18
CA GLU A 294 30.00 -5.12 -19.05
C GLU A 294 29.62 -3.77 -19.66
N GLU A 295 28.92 -3.77 -20.79
CA GLU A 295 28.42 -2.54 -21.41
C GLU A 295 27.36 -1.87 -20.52
N ALA A 296 26.45 -2.66 -19.94
CA ALA A 296 25.44 -2.16 -19.01
C ALA A 296 26.09 -1.52 -17.77
N GLU A 297 27.12 -2.15 -17.19
CA GLU A 297 27.87 -1.57 -16.06
C GLU A 297 28.53 -0.24 -16.43
N ARG A 298 29.13 -0.14 -17.61
CA ARG A 298 29.72 1.13 -18.09
C ARG A 298 28.67 2.22 -18.27
N ILE A 299 27.51 1.88 -18.83
CA ILE A 299 26.38 2.82 -18.97
C ILE A 299 25.90 3.32 -17.60
N ILE A 300 25.72 2.43 -16.61
CA ILE A 300 25.30 2.81 -15.26
C ILE A 300 26.35 3.70 -14.58
N LYS A 301 27.64 3.41 -14.76
CA LYS A 301 28.71 4.27 -14.25
C LYS A 301 28.69 5.66 -14.91
N ALA A 302 28.52 5.72 -16.23
CA ALA A 302 28.40 6.98 -16.97
C ALA A 302 27.19 7.80 -16.49
N PHE A 303 26.06 7.16 -16.18
CA PHE A 303 24.90 7.84 -15.60
C PHE A 303 25.18 8.51 -14.24
N ARG A 304 26.17 8.08 -13.47
CA ARG A 304 26.55 8.73 -12.20
C ARG A 304 27.43 9.96 -12.41
N GLU A 305 28.21 9.98 -13.48
CA GLU A 305 29.10 11.10 -13.83
C GLU A 305 28.32 12.20 -14.57
N VAL A 306 27.35 11.80 -15.37
CA VAL A 306 26.50 12.68 -16.16
C VAL A 306 25.39 13.30 -15.29
N LYS A 307 25.34 14.63 -15.23
CA LYS A 307 24.30 15.35 -14.46
C LYS A 307 22.93 15.21 -15.13
N ILE A 308 22.02 14.49 -14.49
CA ILE A 308 20.61 14.34 -14.91
C ILE A 308 19.70 15.14 -13.97
N GLN A 309 18.58 15.61 -14.49
CA GLN A 309 17.56 16.30 -13.69
C GLN A 309 16.95 15.37 -12.63
N ALA A 310 16.36 15.95 -11.59
CA ALA A 310 15.61 15.16 -10.61
C ALA A 310 14.40 14.48 -11.27
N PRO A 311 13.93 13.33 -10.74
CA PRO A 311 12.75 12.65 -11.24
C PRO A 311 11.50 13.54 -11.15
N SER A 312 10.51 13.28 -11.99
CA SER A 312 9.23 13.98 -11.95
C SER A 312 8.47 13.66 -10.65
N SER A 313 7.72 14.64 -10.15
CA SER A 313 6.78 14.42 -9.05
C SER A 313 5.44 13.82 -9.50
N GLN A 314 5.22 13.62 -10.81
CA GLN A 314 3.96 13.11 -11.37
C GLN A 314 3.61 11.67 -10.92
N GLY A 315 4.64 10.84 -10.69
CA GLY A 315 4.46 9.50 -10.16
C GLY A 315 4.22 9.45 -8.65
N LEU A 316 4.30 10.59 -7.96
CA LEU A 316 4.22 10.73 -6.50
C LEU A 316 3.01 11.57 -6.08
N ARG A 317 2.46 11.23 -4.92
CA ARG A 317 1.32 11.90 -4.27
C ARG A 317 1.69 12.26 -2.84
N PRO A 318 2.43 13.36 -2.64
CA PRO A 318 2.69 13.90 -1.30
C PRO A 318 1.38 14.26 -0.59
N ILE A 319 1.37 14.26 0.74
CA ILE A 319 0.21 14.69 1.53
C ILE A 319 0.05 16.22 1.42
N GLY A 320 1.18 16.94 1.40
CA GLY A 320 1.25 18.38 1.30
C GLY A 320 1.41 19.06 2.67
N ILE A 321 2.19 20.14 2.69
CA ILE A 321 2.56 20.89 3.89
C ILE A 321 1.32 21.33 4.69
N GLN A 322 0.34 21.93 4.03
CA GLN A 322 -0.88 22.46 4.65
C GLN A 322 -1.74 21.35 5.29
N ASN A 323 -1.86 20.21 4.62
CA ASN A 323 -2.67 19.09 5.08
C ASN A 323 -2.06 18.43 6.33
N ILE A 324 -0.73 18.25 6.35
CA ILE A 324 -0.03 17.74 7.52
C ILE A 324 -0.17 18.70 8.70
N GLU A 325 -0.04 20.01 8.46
CA GLU A 325 -0.18 21.01 9.53
C GLU A 325 -1.59 21.00 10.13
N SER A 326 -2.63 21.06 9.29
CA SER A 326 -4.03 21.01 9.73
C SER A 326 -4.34 19.72 10.49
N GLY A 327 -3.84 18.58 10.00
CA GLY A 327 -3.99 17.28 10.66
C GLY A 327 -3.36 17.27 12.05
N LEU A 328 -2.11 17.73 12.19
CA LEU A 328 -1.44 17.78 13.49
C LEU A 328 -2.17 18.70 14.48
N ARG A 329 -2.69 19.85 14.01
CA ARG A 329 -3.46 20.78 14.83
C ARG A 329 -4.76 20.17 15.34
N GLN A 330 -5.51 19.51 14.47
CA GLN A 330 -6.78 18.89 14.83
C GLN A 330 -6.64 17.72 15.81
N ILE A 331 -5.56 16.94 15.71
CA ILE A 331 -5.37 15.73 16.53
C ILE A 331 -4.86 16.06 17.93
N TYR A 332 -3.89 16.97 18.03
CA TYR A 332 -3.06 17.13 19.23
C TYR A 332 -3.17 18.51 19.88
N ASP A 333 -3.82 19.49 19.23
CA ASP A 333 -3.87 20.88 19.67
C ASP A 333 -2.50 21.41 20.18
N PRO A 334 -1.46 21.40 19.33
CA PRO A 334 -0.11 21.80 19.66
C PRO A 334 0.05 23.33 19.71
N GLU A 335 0.98 23.79 20.55
CA GLU A 335 1.37 25.21 20.59
C GLU A 335 2.20 25.62 19.36
N PHE A 336 2.97 24.68 18.82
CA PHE A 336 3.84 24.89 17.67
C PHE A 336 3.73 23.74 16.67
N VAL A 337 3.64 24.07 15.37
CA VAL A 337 3.71 23.12 14.27
C VAL A 337 4.61 23.67 13.17
N HIS A 338 5.47 22.82 12.62
CA HIS A 338 6.22 23.13 11.41
C HIS A 338 6.30 21.91 10.50
N VAL A 339 6.11 22.12 9.20
CA VAL A 339 6.12 21.05 8.20
C VAL A 339 7.03 21.43 7.04
N ILE A 340 7.87 20.50 6.61
CA ILE A 340 8.75 20.65 5.46
C ILE A 340 8.54 19.52 4.46
N GLN A 341 8.57 19.86 3.18
CA GLN A 341 8.53 18.92 2.06
C GLN A 341 9.82 19.04 1.25
N ARG A 342 10.52 17.92 1.05
CA ARG A 342 11.78 17.88 0.28
C ARG A 342 11.50 17.62 -1.21
N PRO A 343 12.39 18.02 -2.13
CA PRO A 343 12.28 17.62 -3.54
C PRO A 343 12.46 16.10 -3.70
N PRO A 344 11.87 15.48 -4.73
CA PRO A 344 11.95 14.04 -4.94
C PRO A 344 13.39 13.58 -5.23
N LYS A 345 13.71 12.39 -4.73
CA LYS A 345 15.00 11.70 -4.91
C LYS A 345 14.75 10.30 -5.44
N VAL A 346 15.81 9.60 -5.83
CA VAL A 346 15.75 8.27 -6.46
C VAL A 346 16.45 7.27 -5.56
N TYR A 347 15.89 6.07 -5.46
CA TYR A 347 16.53 4.92 -4.82
C TYR A 347 16.64 3.74 -5.80
N ARG A 348 17.13 2.59 -5.32
CA ARG A 348 17.33 1.36 -6.11
C ARG A 348 16.09 1.00 -6.95
N GLY A 349 16.33 0.49 -8.16
CA GLY A 349 15.30 0.23 -9.17
C GLY A 349 14.85 1.47 -9.93
N GLY A 350 15.52 2.61 -9.74
CA GLY A 350 15.12 3.87 -10.39
C GLY A 350 13.83 4.46 -9.81
N ILE A 351 13.41 4.02 -8.64
CA ILE A 351 12.13 4.39 -8.03
C ILE A 351 12.28 5.76 -7.36
N PRO A 352 11.48 6.77 -7.74
CA PRO A 352 11.48 8.03 -7.04
C PRO A 352 10.74 7.93 -5.71
N PHE A 353 11.19 8.73 -4.74
CA PHE A 353 10.56 8.89 -3.45
C PHE A 353 10.65 10.35 -3.01
N GLN A 354 9.71 10.76 -2.16
CA GLN A 354 9.67 12.08 -1.57
C GLN A 354 9.46 11.94 -0.06
N VAL A 355 10.07 12.84 0.71
CA VAL A 355 9.98 12.84 2.17
C VAL A 355 9.36 14.14 2.64
N GLU A 356 8.35 14.00 3.49
CA GLU A 356 7.66 15.08 4.20
C GLU A 356 7.83 14.85 5.70
N VAL A 357 8.15 15.91 6.44
CA VAL A 357 8.37 15.85 7.89
C VAL A 357 7.57 16.96 8.55
N GLY A 358 6.75 16.59 9.53
CA GLY A 358 6.06 17.52 10.41
C GLY A 358 6.55 17.35 11.85
N ILE A 359 6.76 18.45 12.55
CA ILE A 359 7.08 18.50 13.98
C ILE A 359 5.99 19.30 14.67
N ALA A 360 5.48 18.79 15.79
CA ALA A 360 4.56 19.47 16.67
C ALA A 360 5.14 19.49 18.10
N TYR A 361 4.94 20.59 18.83
CA TYR A 361 5.44 20.78 20.20
C TYR A 361 4.42 21.51 21.07
N GLY A 362 4.43 21.20 22.37
CA GLY A 362 3.54 21.80 23.37
C GLY A 362 2.11 21.25 23.34
N GLY A 363 1.24 21.80 24.19
CA GLY A 363 -0.18 21.44 24.25
C GLY A 363 -0.42 19.95 24.51
N GLY A 364 -1.23 19.31 23.66
CA GLY A 364 -1.62 17.91 23.83
C GLY A 364 -0.64 16.87 23.27
N VAL A 365 0.51 17.29 22.74
CA VAL A 365 1.50 16.44 22.05
C VAL A 365 2.35 15.63 23.04
N GLY A 366 2.77 14.44 22.63
CA GLY A 366 3.76 13.63 23.34
C GLY A 366 3.22 12.27 23.72
N LYS A 367 4.10 11.41 24.25
CA LYS A 367 3.66 10.12 24.76
C LYS A 367 2.80 10.34 25.99
N ARG A 368 1.65 9.67 26.03
CA ARG A 368 0.82 9.59 27.23
C ARG A 368 0.82 8.16 27.75
N THR A 369 0.80 8.00 29.07
CA THR A 369 0.55 6.71 29.70
C THR A 369 -0.89 6.27 29.44
N GLU A 370 -1.22 5.01 29.71
CA GLU A 370 -2.61 4.50 29.62
C GLU A 370 -3.57 5.26 30.56
N GLU A 371 -3.02 5.89 31.61
CA GLU A 371 -3.72 6.74 32.58
C GLU A 371 -3.77 8.24 32.16
N GLY A 372 -3.16 8.59 31.02
CA GLY A 372 -3.23 9.94 30.43
C GLY A 372 -2.12 10.90 30.85
N GLU A 373 -1.14 10.47 31.65
CA GLU A 373 -0.02 11.30 32.10
C GLU A 373 1.02 11.49 31.00
N ALA A 374 1.58 12.70 30.89
CA ALA A 374 2.63 13.01 29.93
C ALA A 374 3.93 12.28 30.28
N GLN A 375 4.38 11.40 29.38
CA GLN A 375 5.64 10.69 29.49
C GLN A 375 6.73 11.42 28.69
N SER A 376 7.90 11.60 29.30
CA SER A 376 9.08 12.14 28.62
C SER A 376 9.45 11.29 27.39
N GLY A 377 9.51 11.94 26.23
CA GLY A 377 10.01 11.35 25.00
C GLY A 377 9.24 11.79 23.76
N ILE A 378 9.89 11.59 22.62
CA ILE A 378 9.32 11.93 21.31
C ILE A 378 8.32 10.85 20.89
N GLU A 379 7.11 11.25 20.53
CA GLU A 379 6.19 10.39 19.80
C GLU A 379 6.53 10.46 18.31
N VAL A 380 6.79 9.29 17.70
CA VAL A 380 7.08 9.20 16.25
C VAL A 380 5.88 8.57 15.55
N ILE A 381 5.24 9.35 14.69
CA ILE A 381 4.20 8.90 13.76
C ILE A 381 4.85 8.72 12.40
N ARG A 382 4.58 7.59 11.74
CA ARG A 382 5.22 7.23 10.48
C ARG A 382 4.15 6.95 9.44
N PHE A 383 4.40 7.42 8.23
CA PHE A 383 3.58 7.16 7.07
C PHE A 383 4.45 6.64 5.92
N ALA A 384 3.91 5.72 5.13
CA ALA A 384 4.45 5.34 3.84
C ALA A 384 3.31 5.36 2.82
N ASN A 385 3.47 6.06 1.71
CA ASN A 385 2.45 6.19 0.66
C ASN A 385 1.05 6.56 1.18
N ARG A 386 0.95 7.46 2.18
CA ARG A 386 -0.29 7.87 2.88
C ARG A 386 -0.97 6.78 3.72
N VAL A 387 -0.25 5.72 4.06
CA VAL A 387 -0.66 4.67 5.00
C VAL A 387 0.09 4.83 6.32
N PRO A 388 -0.59 4.84 7.48
CA PRO A 388 0.08 4.89 8.77
C PRO A 388 0.79 3.57 9.12
N LEU A 389 2.03 3.66 9.58
CA LEU A 389 2.83 2.52 10.01
C LEU A 389 2.79 2.40 11.55
N LEU A 390 1.88 1.56 12.04
CA LEU A 390 1.70 1.38 13.49
C LEU A 390 2.76 0.45 14.10
N TYR A 391 3.08 -0.66 13.43
CA TYR A 391 3.89 -1.76 13.97
C TYR A 391 5.40 -1.63 13.68
N HIS A 392 6.21 -2.40 14.41
CA HIS A 392 7.67 -2.51 14.23
C HIS A 392 8.41 -1.15 14.19
N GLN A 393 8.09 -0.27 15.14
CA GLN A 393 8.73 1.05 15.21
C GLN A 393 10.24 0.97 15.47
N GLY A 394 10.70 -0.02 16.25
CA GLY A 394 12.11 -0.17 16.62
C GLY A 394 13.04 -0.35 15.42
N ASP A 395 12.63 -1.12 14.42
CA ASP A 395 13.47 -1.48 13.28
C ASP A 395 13.29 -0.54 12.08
N CYS A 396 12.44 0.49 12.21
CA CYS A 396 12.14 1.37 11.09
C CYS A 396 13.22 2.45 10.91
N ALA A 397 13.72 2.59 9.68
CA ALA A 397 14.66 3.64 9.30
C ALA A 397 14.18 5.06 9.66
N LEU A 398 12.88 5.36 9.57
CA LEU A 398 12.32 6.65 9.97
C LEU A 398 12.49 6.90 11.48
N THR A 399 12.23 5.88 12.30
CA THR A 399 12.40 5.98 13.76
C THR A 399 13.87 6.13 14.12
N GLN A 400 14.75 5.36 13.46
CA GLN A 400 16.19 5.43 13.70
C GLN A 400 16.75 6.80 13.32
N ALA A 401 16.36 7.33 12.16
CA ALA A 401 16.73 8.69 11.74
C ALA A 401 16.31 9.75 12.77
N VAL A 402 15.10 9.65 13.33
CA VAL A 402 14.63 10.56 14.39
C VAL A 402 15.44 10.38 15.69
N ARG A 403 15.83 9.16 16.04
CA ARG A 403 16.62 8.86 17.25
C ARG A 403 18.07 9.30 17.15
N GLU A 404 18.66 9.29 15.96
CA GLU A 404 20.03 9.72 15.70
C GLU A 404 20.22 11.25 15.79
N VAL A 405 19.13 12.02 15.69
CA VAL A 405 19.17 13.48 15.86
C VAL A 405 19.44 13.84 17.32
N ASP A 406 20.46 14.68 17.53
CA ASP A 406 20.75 15.28 18.84
C ASP A 406 19.78 16.44 19.11
N TRP A 407 18.60 16.10 19.62
CA TRP A 407 17.50 17.05 19.88
C TRP A 407 17.88 18.18 20.85
N ARG A 408 18.84 17.97 21.76
CA ARG A 408 19.30 18.98 22.72
C ARG A 408 19.92 20.21 22.06
N ARG A 409 20.34 20.10 20.80
CA ARG A 409 20.89 21.22 20.03
C ARG A 409 19.81 22.16 19.49
N TYR A 410 18.54 21.77 19.56
CA TYR A 410 17.42 22.44 18.89
C TYR A 410 16.39 23.01 19.87
N GLY A 411 16.74 23.11 21.17
CA GLY A 411 15.84 23.48 22.27
C GLY A 411 15.55 22.28 23.16
#